data_AF-A0A2H0IN56-F1
#
_entry.id   AF-A0A2H0IN56-F1
#
_cell.length_a   1.000
_cell.length_b   1.000
_cell.length_c   1.000
_cell.angle_alpha   90.00
_cell.angle_beta   90.00
_cell.angle_gamma   90.00
#
_symmetry.space_group_name_H-M   'P 1'
#
loop_
_entity.id
_entity.type
_entity.pdbx_description
1 polymer ?
#
loop_
_entity_poly.entity_id
_entity_poly.type
_entity_poly.pdbx_seq_one_letter_code
_entity_poly.pdbx_strand_id
1 'polypeptide(L)'
;MMRKSMKYLLLLVLCSCNHTSAKNEKDLLSVSNLVQELKPIHQFKDDKTKEVVGEVYVNYTNDTLFSSLYILQEQDTVYRVSQDGFFTLNKKELSINKDKFFGYKLISKGDDYISIALYRDSIRDVTDPVDIWWCKEEKVFGILRF
;
A
#
# COMPACT_ATOMS: atom_id res chain seq x y z
N MET A 1 50.68 52.80 11.24
CA MET A 1 49.67 53.61 11.94
C MET A 1 48.48 53.77 11.02
N MET A 2 47.24 53.36 11.23
CA MET A 2 46.51 52.66 12.30
C MET A 2 45.56 51.68 11.59
N ARG A 3 45.46 50.43 12.04
CA ARG A 3 44.42 49.48 11.58
C ARG A 3 43.17 49.70 12.43
N LYS A 4 42.06 50.13 11.82
CA LYS A 4 40.73 50.12 12.48
C LYS A 4 40.18 48.70 12.44
N SER A 5 40.03 48.12 13.62
CA SER A 5 39.50 46.78 13.85
C SER A 5 37.98 46.86 13.93
N MET A 6 37.27 46.25 12.98
CA MET A 6 35.80 46.13 13.00
C MET A 6 35.41 44.79 13.61
N LYS A 7 34.92 44.84 14.85
CA LYS A 7 34.33 43.71 15.57
C LYS A 7 32.91 43.49 15.03
N TYR A 8 32.73 42.46 14.20
CA TYR A 8 31.40 41.96 13.88
C TYR A 8 31.00 40.93 14.93
N LEU A 9 30.08 41.36 15.79
CA LEU A 9 29.35 40.53 16.74
C LEU A 9 28.33 39.70 15.95
N LEU A 10 28.69 38.46 15.61
CA LEU A 10 27.76 37.53 14.98
C LEU A 10 26.84 36.96 16.07
N LEU A 11 25.61 37.46 16.11
CA LEU A 11 24.57 36.99 17.02
C LEU A 11 24.09 35.60 16.56
N LEU A 12 24.42 34.56 17.32
CA LEU A 12 23.87 33.21 17.18
C LEU A 12 22.38 33.24 17.55
N VAL A 13 21.50 33.25 16.56
CA VAL A 13 20.07 33.00 16.74
C VAL A 13 19.87 31.48 16.71
N LEU A 14 19.95 30.85 17.88
CA LEU A 14 19.46 29.50 18.10
C LEU A 14 17.93 29.54 18.08
N CYS A 15 17.35 29.47 16.89
CA CYS A 15 15.92 29.20 16.75
C CYS A 15 15.70 27.70 16.90
N SER A 16 15.54 27.27 18.15
CA SER A 16 15.04 25.94 18.50
C SER A 16 13.56 25.85 18.11
N CYS A 17 13.27 25.66 16.83
CA CYS A 17 11.96 25.16 16.42
C CYS A 17 11.92 23.66 16.67
N ASN A 18 11.63 23.29 17.91
CA ASN A 18 11.00 22.01 18.22
C ASN A 18 9.62 22.03 17.55
N HIS A 19 9.56 21.75 16.25
CA HIS A 19 8.31 21.46 15.62
C HIS A 19 7.91 20.06 16.05
N THR A 20 7.07 20.03 17.09
CA THR A 20 6.31 18.88 17.53
C THR A 20 5.45 18.41 16.36
N SER A 21 5.98 17.54 15.51
CA SER A 21 5.12 16.59 14.81
C SER A 21 4.91 15.45 15.79
N ALA A 22 3.91 15.62 16.66
CA ALA A 22 3.24 14.50 17.28
C ALA A 22 2.59 13.70 16.13
N LYS A 23 3.40 12.91 15.43
CA LYS A 23 2.89 11.82 14.61
C LYS A 23 2.11 10.95 15.56
N ASN A 24 0.85 10.70 15.22
CA ASN A 24 -0.06 9.82 15.94
C ASN A 24 0.63 8.47 16.22
N GLU A 25 1.21 8.30 17.41
CA GLU A 25 1.66 7.00 17.92
C GLU A 25 0.49 6.00 18.08
N LYS A 26 -0.75 6.45 17.87
CA LYS A 26 -1.95 5.60 17.89
C LYS A 26 -2.19 4.78 16.62
N ASP A 27 -1.47 5.03 15.52
CA ASP A 27 -1.55 4.18 14.30
C ASP A 27 -0.42 3.12 14.21
N LEU A 28 0.55 3.13 15.14
CA LEU A 28 1.63 2.14 15.20
C LEU A 28 1.30 0.90 16.05
N LEU A 29 0.17 0.89 16.77
CA LEU A 29 -0.59 -0.34 17.03
C LEU A 29 -1.42 -0.58 15.76
N SER A 30 -1.16 -1.54 14.88
CA SER A 30 -0.89 -2.94 15.17
C SER A 30 -0.46 -3.67 13.89
N VAL A 31 0.49 -3.13 13.12
CA VAL A 31 1.00 -3.82 11.90
C VAL A 31 1.49 -5.23 12.26
N SER A 32 2.15 -5.38 13.41
CA SER A 32 2.62 -6.68 13.92
C SER A 32 1.50 -7.68 14.18
N ASN A 33 0.36 -7.29 14.79
CA ASN A 33 -0.74 -8.24 14.96
C ASN A 33 -1.57 -8.41 13.68
N LEU A 34 -1.63 -7.39 12.81
CA LEU A 34 -2.27 -7.53 11.48
C LEU A 34 -1.54 -8.60 10.66
N VAL A 35 -0.21 -8.59 10.68
CA VAL A 35 0.64 -9.55 9.96
C VAL A 35 0.46 -10.99 10.47
N GLN A 36 0.06 -11.22 11.72
CA GLN A 36 -0.17 -12.59 12.23
C GLN A 36 -1.39 -13.27 11.60
N GLU A 37 -2.41 -12.50 11.22
CA GLU A 37 -3.62 -13.03 10.58
C GLU A 37 -3.51 -13.08 9.05
N LEU A 38 -2.59 -12.29 8.49
CA LEU A 38 -2.36 -12.21 7.06
C LEU A 38 -1.57 -13.42 6.52
N LYS A 39 -1.99 -13.94 5.36
CA LYS A 39 -1.29 -15.01 4.66
C LYS A 39 -0.57 -14.47 3.41
N PRO A 40 0.74 -14.73 3.26
CA PRO A 40 1.45 -14.36 2.03
C PRO A 40 0.99 -15.25 0.88
N ILE A 41 0.72 -14.66 -0.29
CA ILE A 41 0.25 -15.39 -1.48
C ILE A 41 1.10 -15.16 -2.73
N HIS A 42 1.88 -14.08 -2.77
CA HIS A 42 2.64 -13.69 -3.94
C HIS A 42 3.73 -12.65 -3.61
N GLN A 43 4.67 -12.45 -4.53
CA GLN A 43 5.68 -11.40 -4.52
C GLN A 43 5.75 -10.80 -5.91
N PHE A 44 5.50 -9.50 -6.02
CA PHE A 44 5.73 -8.73 -7.23
C PHE A 44 7.24 -8.57 -7.44
N LYS A 45 7.67 -8.79 -8.67
CA LYS A 45 9.05 -8.63 -9.12
C LYS A 45 9.10 -7.69 -10.31
N ASP A 46 10.10 -6.83 -10.31
CA ASP A 46 10.44 -6.07 -11.51
C ASP A 46 10.85 -7.05 -12.62
N ASP A 47 10.25 -6.95 -13.80
CA ASP A 47 10.48 -7.92 -14.88
C ASP A 47 11.91 -7.86 -15.45
N LYS A 48 12.59 -6.71 -15.33
CA LYS A 48 13.96 -6.48 -15.82
C LYS A 48 14.98 -6.88 -14.78
N THR A 49 14.86 -6.37 -13.55
CA THR A 49 15.87 -6.62 -12.50
C THR A 49 15.61 -7.92 -11.73
N LYS A 50 14.38 -8.43 -11.77
CA LYS A 50 13.88 -9.56 -10.96
C LYS A 50 13.92 -9.32 -9.45
N GLU A 51 14.15 -8.08 -9.03
CA GLU A 51 14.08 -7.66 -7.63
C GLU A 51 12.63 -7.64 -7.15
N VAL A 52 12.42 -7.98 -5.88
CA VAL A 52 11.11 -7.93 -5.24
C VAL A 52 10.74 -6.47 -4.98
N VAL A 53 9.61 -6.03 -5.52
CA VAL A 53 9.09 -4.67 -5.37
C VAL A 53 7.87 -4.58 -4.46
N GLY A 54 7.28 -5.73 -4.10
CA GLY A 54 6.20 -5.78 -3.11
C GLY A 54 5.78 -7.20 -2.77
N GLU A 55 5.43 -7.42 -1.51
CA GLU A 55 4.95 -8.70 -1.00
C GLU A 55 3.43 -8.66 -0.80
N VAL A 56 2.73 -9.67 -1.31
CA VAL A 56 1.26 -9.69 -1.32
C VAL A 56 0.75 -10.59 -0.22
N TYR A 57 -0.10 -10.01 0.61
CA TYR A 57 -0.77 -10.65 1.72
C TYR A 57 -2.28 -10.54 1.60
N VAL A 58 -3.00 -11.55 2.09
CA VAL A 58 -4.46 -11.53 2.14
C VAL A 58 -4.99 -11.99 3.48
N ASN A 59 -6.19 -11.52 3.82
CA ASN A 59 -6.97 -12.03 4.94
C ASN A 59 -8.08 -12.96 4.42
N TYR A 60 -7.88 -14.27 4.52
CA TYR A 60 -8.83 -15.28 4.04
C TYR A 60 -10.10 -15.30 4.91
N THR A 61 -11.27 -15.35 4.26
CA THR A 61 -12.56 -15.62 4.92
C THR A 61 -12.92 -17.09 4.90
N ASN A 62 -12.35 -17.85 3.96
CA ASN A 62 -12.41 -19.30 3.85
C ASN A 62 -11.23 -19.80 2.98
N ASP A 63 -11.21 -21.09 2.62
CA ASP A 63 -10.12 -21.71 1.85
C ASP A 63 -9.88 -21.11 0.45
N THR A 64 -10.84 -20.34 -0.09
CA THR A 64 -10.79 -19.84 -1.47
C THR A 64 -10.92 -18.32 -1.58
N LEU A 65 -11.66 -17.69 -0.67
CA LEU A 65 -11.98 -16.27 -0.72
C LEU A 65 -11.26 -15.49 0.37
N PHE A 66 -10.91 -14.25 0.06
CA PHE A 66 -10.34 -13.30 1.00
C PHE A 66 -11.13 -11.99 1.05
N SER A 67 -11.14 -11.34 2.22
CA SER A 67 -11.85 -10.08 2.45
C SER A 67 -11.02 -8.86 2.08
N SER A 68 -9.70 -8.99 2.16
CA SER A 68 -8.76 -7.90 1.94
C SER A 68 -7.42 -8.41 1.42
N LEU A 69 -6.75 -7.54 0.68
CA LEU A 69 -5.42 -7.74 0.12
C LEU A 69 -4.55 -6.53 0.45
N TYR A 70 -3.29 -6.78 0.78
CA TYR A 70 -2.29 -5.77 1.08
C TYR A 70 -1.03 -6.07 0.27
N ILE A 71 -0.45 -5.04 -0.32
CA ILE A 71 0.90 -5.10 -0.89
C ILE A 71 1.80 -4.31 0.06
N LEU A 72 2.81 -4.99 0.60
CA LEU A 72 3.78 -4.40 1.52
C LEU A 72 5.12 -4.19 0.83
N GLN A 73 5.77 -3.07 1.12
CA GLN A 73 7.15 -2.77 0.74
C GLN A 73 7.87 -2.28 2.00
N GLU A 74 8.97 -2.94 2.38
CA GLU A 74 9.73 -2.59 3.60
C GLU A 74 8.85 -2.49 4.87
N GLN A 75 7.83 -3.35 4.99
CA GLN A 75 6.82 -3.38 6.07
C GLN A 75 5.73 -2.30 6.00
N ASP A 76 5.81 -1.36 5.06
CA ASP A 76 4.77 -0.36 4.82
C ASP A 76 3.73 -0.85 3.81
N THR A 77 2.46 -0.55 4.05
CA THR A 77 1.38 -0.85 3.09
C THR A 77 1.39 0.16 1.95
N VAL A 78 1.79 -0.27 0.75
CA VAL A 78 1.84 0.60 -0.44
C VAL A 78 0.58 0.50 -1.30
N TYR A 79 -0.18 -0.59 -1.15
CA TYR A 79 -1.45 -0.80 -1.85
C TYR A 79 -2.39 -1.66 -1.02
N ARG A 80 -3.70 -1.40 -1.13
CA ARG A 80 -4.74 -2.15 -0.41
C ARG A 80 -5.99 -2.36 -1.24
N VAL A 81 -6.56 -3.56 -1.11
CA VAL A 81 -7.93 -3.89 -1.53
C VAL A 81 -8.76 -4.24 -0.31
N SER A 82 -9.96 -3.68 -0.21
CA SER A 82 -10.95 -4.01 0.82
C SER A 82 -12.35 -4.03 0.23
N GLN A 83 -13.37 -4.39 1.01
CA GLN A 83 -14.77 -4.36 0.58
C GLN A 83 -15.25 -3.00 0.01
N ASP A 84 -14.56 -1.91 0.35
CA ASP A 84 -14.93 -0.56 -0.09
C ASP A 84 -14.27 -0.15 -1.41
N GLY A 85 -13.26 -0.90 -1.87
CA GLY A 85 -12.57 -0.63 -3.13
C GLY A 85 -11.07 -0.91 -3.13
N PHE A 86 -10.39 -0.23 -4.06
CA PHE A 86 -8.95 -0.33 -4.32
C PHE A 86 -8.27 0.99 -3.98
N PHE A 87 -7.13 0.93 -3.31
CA PHE A 87 -6.48 2.07 -2.70
C PHE A 87 -4.97 2.01 -2.92
N THR A 88 -4.39 3.09 -3.43
CA THR A 88 -2.96 3.38 -3.25
C THR A 88 -2.77 4.16 -1.94
N LEU A 89 -1.52 4.47 -1.58
CA LEU A 89 -1.20 5.33 -0.42
C LEU A 89 -2.01 6.63 -0.38
N ASN A 90 -2.25 7.25 -1.53
CA ASN A 90 -2.74 8.64 -1.60
C ASN A 90 -4.15 8.78 -2.17
N LYS A 91 -4.71 7.73 -2.77
CA LYS A 91 -6.01 7.82 -3.45
C LYS A 91 -6.77 6.51 -3.45
N LYS A 92 -8.09 6.63 -3.51
CA LYS A 92 -8.99 5.55 -3.89
C LYS A 92 -9.03 5.47 -5.41
N GLU A 93 -8.63 4.34 -5.97
CA GLU A 93 -8.59 4.14 -7.43
C GLU A 93 -9.91 3.62 -7.97
N LEU A 94 -10.57 2.71 -7.26
CA LEU A 94 -11.84 2.14 -7.68
C LEU A 94 -12.74 1.97 -6.47
N SER A 95 -13.99 2.42 -6.59
CA SER A 95 -15.01 2.18 -5.57
C SER A 95 -15.74 0.89 -5.88
N ILE A 96 -15.91 0.06 -4.86
CA ILE A 96 -16.79 -1.10 -4.92
C ILE A 96 -18.05 -0.77 -4.15
N ASN A 97 -19.21 -1.10 -4.73
CA ASN A 97 -20.43 -1.14 -3.94
C ASN A 97 -20.36 -2.35 -3.01
N LYS A 98 -20.20 -2.08 -1.72
CA LYS A 98 -20.12 -3.08 -0.63
C LYS A 98 -21.42 -3.88 -0.45
N ASP A 99 -22.53 -3.43 -1.03
CA ASP A 99 -23.77 -4.19 -1.00
C ASP A 99 -23.52 -5.58 -1.59
N LYS A 100 -23.83 -6.59 -0.78
CA LYS A 100 -23.66 -8.02 -1.12
C LYS A 100 -22.21 -8.46 -1.32
N PHE A 101 -21.22 -7.70 -0.84
CA PHE A 101 -19.82 -8.12 -0.83
C PHE A 101 -19.67 -9.45 -0.09
N PHE A 102 -19.08 -10.44 -0.76
CA PHE A 102 -18.82 -11.75 -0.17
C PHE A 102 -17.31 -12.01 -0.02
N GLY A 103 -16.52 -11.58 -0.99
CA GLY A 103 -15.07 -11.71 -0.95
C GLY A 103 -14.44 -11.51 -2.31
N TYR A 104 -13.13 -11.64 -2.35
CA TYR A 104 -12.33 -11.68 -3.56
C TYR A 104 -11.75 -13.07 -3.77
N LYS A 105 -11.54 -13.44 -5.03
CA LYS A 105 -10.85 -14.66 -5.42
C LYS A 105 -9.65 -14.32 -6.29
N LEU A 106 -8.51 -14.96 -6.03
CA LEU A 106 -7.35 -14.87 -6.90
C LEU A 106 -7.63 -15.69 -8.17
N ILE A 107 -7.54 -15.06 -9.33
CA ILE A 107 -7.78 -15.67 -10.64
C ILE A 107 -6.47 -16.12 -11.27
N SER A 108 -5.49 -15.22 -11.32
CA SER A 108 -4.16 -15.47 -11.88
C SER A 108 -3.11 -14.55 -11.26
N LYS A 109 -1.84 -14.84 -11.49
CA LYS A 109 -0.70 -14.02 -11.08
C LYS A 109 0.48 -14.24 -12.02
N GLY A 110 1.23 -13.17 -12.28
CA GLY A 110 2.51 -13.19 -12.99
C GLY A 110 3.61 -12.61 -12.12
N ASP A 111 4.77 -12.31 -12.69
CA ASP A 111 5.86 -11.66 -11.93
C ASP A 111 5.46 -10.24 -11.49
N ASP A 112 4.74 -9.49 -12.33
CA ASP A 112 4.44 -8.07 -12.12
C ASP A 112 2.94 -7.73 -12.06
N TYR A 113 2.08 -8.75 -11.93
CA TYR A 113 0.62 -8.57 -11.81
C TYR A 113 -0.06 -9.65 -10.97
N ILE A 114 -1.22 -9.31 -10.40
CA ILE A 114 -2.22 -10.24 -9.86
C ILE A 114 -3.60 -9.88 -10.41
N SER A 115 -4.40 -10.89 -10.73
CA SER A 115 -5.78 -10.72 -11.17
C SER A 115 -6.73 -11.26 -10.11
N ILE A 116 -7.70 -10.45 -9.70
CA ILE A 116 -8.68 -10.82 -8.68
C ILE A 116 -10.11 -10.57 -9.17
N ALA A 117 -11.04 -11.45 -8.83
CA ALA A 117 -12.45 -11.26 -9.12
C ALA A 117 -13.23 -10.96 -7.83
N LEU A 118 -14.16 -10.01 -7.89
CA LEU A 118 -15.10 -9.73 -6.80
C LEU A 118 -16.26 -10.72 -6.87
N TYR A 119 -16.54 -11.37 -5.75
CA TYR A 119 -17.70 -12.22 -5.55
C TYR A 119 -18.77 -11.47 -4.75
N ARG A 120 -19.97 -11.40 -5.33
CA ARG A 120 -21.19 -10.91 -4.70
C ARG A 120 -22.18 -12.06 -4.53
N ASP A 121 -22.99 -12.01 -3.47
CA ASP A 121 -24.02 -13.03 -3.16
C ASP A 121 -23.50 -14.48 -3.21
N SER A 122 -22.88 -14.91 -2.10
CA SER A 122 -22.41 -16.25 -1.71
C SER A 122 -21.76 -17.19 -2.73
N ILE A 123 -22.16 -17.32 -3.99
CA ILE A 123 -21.43 -18.08 -5.04
C ILE A 123 -21.68 -17.55 -6.49
N ARG A 124 -22.67 -16.69 -6.78
CA ARG A 124 -23.21 -16.58 -8.18
C ARG A 124 -22.86 -15.34 -8.99
N ASP A 125 -22.48 -14.23 -8.37
CA ASP A 125 -22.26 -12.98 -9.11
C ASP A 125 -20.76 -12.61 -9.05
N VAL A 126 -20.06 -12.98 -10.11
CA VAL A 126 -18.62 -12.74 -10.28
C VAL A 126 -18.45 -11.60 -11.26
N THR A 127 -17.81 -10.52 -10.82
CA THR A 127 -17.47 -9.42 -11.74
C THR A 127 -16.33 -9.82 -12.67
N ASP A 128 -16.14 -9.04 -13.74
CA ASP A 128 -14.90 -9.11 -14.50
C ASP A 128 -13.68 -8.99 -13.56
N PRO A 129 -12.61 -9.75 -13.80
CA PRO A 129 -11.40 -9.65 -13.01
C PRO A 129 -10.77 -8.25 -13.10
N VAL A 130 -10.16 -7.83 -12.00
CA VAL A 130 -9.39 -6.59 -11.90
C VAL A 130 -7.93 -6.96 -11.74
N ASP A 131 -7.10 -6.43 -12.62
CA ASP A 131 -5.66 -6.63 -12.58
C ASP A 131 -4.98 -5.51 -11.79
N ILE A 132 -4.21 -5.90 -10.77
CA ILE A 132 -3.33 -5.03 -10.01
C ILE A 132 -1.91 -5.28 -10.50
N TRP A 133 -1.20 -4.22 -10.88
CA TRP A 133 0.10 -4.31 -11.53
C TRP A 133 1.11 -3.32 -10.95
N TRP A 134 2.39 -3.60 -11.16
CA TRP A 134 3.50 -2.72 -10.84
C TRP A 134 3.84 -1.81 -12.03
N CYS A 135 3.63 -0.49 -11.89
CA CYS A 135 4.07 0.50 -12.86
C CYS A 135 5.53 0.88 -12.59
N LYS A 136 6.42 0.49 -13.50
CA LYS A 136 7.88 0.61 -13.35
C LYS A 136 8.36 2.05 -13.49
N GLU A 137 7.74 2.78 -14.40
CA GLU A 137 8.07 4.18 -14.70
C GLU A 137 7.75 5.09 -13.51
N GLU A 138 6.57 4.90 -12.91
CA GLU A 138 6.10 5.70 -11.78
C GLU A 138 6.51 5.11 -10.42
N LYS A 139 6.98 3.85 -10.40
CA LYS A 139 7.29 3.07 -9.19
C LYS A 139 6.11 3.01 -8.22
N VAL A 140 4.93 2.72 -8.76
CA VAL A 140 3.68 2.60 -7.99
C VAL A 140 2.88 1.39 -8.42
N PHE A 141 2.09 0.84 -7.49
CA PHE A 141 1.05 -0.13 -7.82
C PHE A 141 -0.23 0.58 -8.27
N GLY A 142 -0.96 -0.05 -9.19
CA GLY A 142 -2.27 0.45 -9.62
C GLY A 142 -3.15 -0.62 -10.24
N ILE A 143 -4.38 -0.25 -10.58
CA ILE A 143 -5.26 -1.07 -11.41
C ILE A 143 -5.05 -0.79 -12.90
N LEU A 144 -5.13 -1.83 -13.73
CA LEU A 144 -5.22 -1.66 -15.17
C LEU A 144 -6.70 -1.39 -15.53
N ARG A 145 -6.99 -0.28 -16.20
CA ARG A 145 -8.32 0.02 -16.73
C ARG A 145 -8.30 -0.16 -18.24
N PHE A 146 -9.13 -1.07 -18.75
CA PHE A 146 -9.41 -1.21 -20.17
C PHE A 146 -10.64 -0.39 -20.56
#